data_AF-A0A7J9WDC7-F1
#
_entry.id   AF-A0A7J9WDC7-F1
#
_cell.length_a   1.000
_cell.length_b   1.000
_cell.length_c   1.000
_cell.angle_alpha   90.00
_cell.angle_beta   90.00
_cell.angle_gamma   90.00
#
_symmetry.space_group_name_H-M   'P 1'
#
loop_
_entity.id
_entity.type
_entity.pdbx_description
1 polymer ?
#
loop_
_entity_poly.entity_id
_entity_poly.type
_entity_poly.pdbx_seq_one_letter_code
_entity_poly.pdbx_strand_id
1 'polypeptide(L)'
;MHEQLDAYLRLVRPGGTIISEELDYLSWHFVPTAPSIGIGVDSPPERQLLCLIREAFRRAGGEPETFAAQLAAFRRAGINPDVRAEIQALPPGHPYASLPLQFASALGELIRTFIDPEVFEAIIERAREELAVPDRWGFTFTLTQCWGRRQS
;
A
#
# COMPACT_ATOMS: atom_id res chain seq x y z
N MET A 1 1.39 -11.44 -10.42
CA MET A 1 0.32 -11.93 -9.51
C MET A 1 -0.47 -13.13 -10.05
N HIS A 2 -0.84 -13.20 -11.34
CA HIS A 2 -1.65 -14.32 -11.86
C HIS A 2 -1.05 -15.71 -11.64
N GLU A 3 0.26 -15.87 -11.82
CA GLU A 3 0.91 -17.17 -11.61
C GLU A 3 0.83 -17.68 -10.16
N GLN A 4 0.85 -16.78 -9.17
CA GLN A 4 0.78 -17.16 -7.74
C GLN A 4 -0.63 -17.64 -7.35
N LEU A 5 -1.68 -16.93 -7.77
CA LEU A 5 -3.05 -17.38 -7.49
C LEU A 5 -3.33 -18.72 -8.17
N ASP A 6 -2.91 -18.88 -9.43
CA ASP A 6 -3.06 -20.14 -10.17
C ASP A 6 -2.31 -21.29 -9.49
N ALA A 7 -1.11 -21.03 -8.94
CA ALA A 7 -0.37 -22.00 -8.15
C ALA A 7 -1.11 -22.39 -6.87
N TYR A 8 -1.63 -21.42 -6.11
CA TYR A 8 -2.38 -21.71 -4.88
C TYR A 8 -3.70 -22.42 -5.14
N LEU A 9 -4.40 -22.08 -6.23
CA LEU A 9 -5.61 -22.78 -6.65
C LEU A 9 -5.39 -24.28 -6.87
N ARG A 10 -4.23 -24.67 -7.44
CA ARG A 10 -3.87 -26.09 -7.62
C ARG A 10 -3.66 -26.82 -6.30
N LEU A 11 -3.19 -26.12 -5.27
CA LEU A 11 -2.87 -26.70 -3.96
C LEU A 11 -4.08 -26.80 -3.04
N VAL A 12 -5.04 -25.87 -3.15
CA VAL A 12 -6.25 -25.87 -2.32
C VAL A 12 -7.19 -26.98 -2.77
N ARG A 13 -7.60 -27.84 -1.83
CA ARG A 13 -8.60 -28.89 -2.10
C ARG A 13 -9.94 -28.31 -2.60
N PRO A 14 -10.75 -29.08 -3.35
CA PRO A 14 -12.13 -28.69 -3.65
C PRO A 14 -12.90 -28.34 -2.37
N GLY A 15 -13.69 -27.26 -2.41
CA GLY A 15 -14.39 -26.68 -1.27
C GLY A 15 -13.52 -25.89 -0.29
N GLY A 16 -12.19 -25.89 -0.47
CA GLY A 16 -11.25 -25.10 0.32
C GLY A 16 -11.41 -23.59 0.07
N THR A 17 -11.06 -22.79 1.08
CA THR A 17 -11.13 -21.32 1.00
C THR A 17 -9.78 -20.77 0.57
N ILE A 18 -9.80 -19.85 -0.38
CA ILE A 18 -8.66 -19.03 -0.76
C ILE A 18 -8.95 -17.62 -0.29
N ILE A 19 -7.97 -17.02 0.35
CA ILE A 19 -8.00 -15.64 0.83
C ILE A 19 -6.76 -14.96 0.25
N SER A 20 -6.93 -13.73 -0.22
CA SER A 20 -5.84 -12.90 -0.67
C SER A 20 -6.07 -11.48 -0.16
N GLU A 21 -5.00 -10.85 0.30
CA GLU A 21 -5.01 -9.54 0.94
C GLU A 21 -4.12 -8.60 0.15
N GLU A 22 -4.59 -7.39 -0.07
CA GLU A 22 -3.89 -6.39 -0.87
C GLU A 22 -3.98 -5.02 -0.21
N LEU A 23 -2.88 -4.25 -0.30
CA LEU A 23 -2.76 -2.93 0.31
C LEU A 23 -2.88 -1.85 -0.76
N ASP A 24 -3.80 -0.91 -0.57
CA ASP A 24 -3.76 0.35 -1.31
C ASP A 24 -2.95 1.39 -0.53
N TYR A 25 -1.63 1.37 -0.72
CA TYR A 25 -0.69 2.26 -0.05
C TYR A 25 -1.00 3.75 -0.25
N LEU A 26 -1.64 4.11 -1.37
CA LEU A 26 -1.95 5.50 -1.71
C LEU A 26 -3.14 6.05 -0.93
N SER A 27 -3.94 5.19 -0.31
CA SER A 27 -5.07 5.60 0.53
C SER A 27 -4.68 6.00 1.96
N TRP A 28 -3.39 5.92 2.31
CA TRP A 28 -2.91 6.42 3.60
C TRP A 28 -3.15 7.94 3.70
N HIS A 29 -3.84 8.36 4.75
CA HIS A 29 -4.25 9.74 4.92
C HIS A 29 -3.98 10.28 6.34
N PHE A 30 -3.83 11.59 6.48
CA PHE A 30 -3.56 12.27 7.75
C PHE A 30 -4.45 13.48 7.94
N VAL A 31 -4.83 13.76 9.19
CA VAL A 31 -5.63 14.93 9.59
C VAL A 31 -4.97 15.62 10.80
N PRO A 32 -4.53 16.89 10.69
CA PRO A 32 -4.43 17.71 9.47
C PRO A 32 -3.60 17.03 8.36
N THR A 33 -3.66 17.54 7.13
CA THR A 33 -2.97 16.91 5.98
C THR A 33 -1.45 16.94 6.13
N ALA A 34 -0.79 15.86 5.69
CA ALA A 34 0.67 15.71 5.65
C ALA A 34 1.12 15.61 4.18
N PRO A 35 1.24 16.74 3.46
CA PRO A 35 1.44 16.75 2.02
C PRO A 35 2.76 16.14 1.55
N SER A 36 3.79 16.10 2.39
CA SER A 36 5.05 15.41 2.04
C SER A 36 4.93 13.89 2.08
N ILE A 37 3.93 13.36 2.80
CA ILE A 37 3.70 11.92 2.96
C ILE A 37 2.61 11.43 2.01
N GLY A 38 1.41 11.98 2.19
CA GLY A 38 0.17 11.53 1.54
C GLY A 38 -0.02 12.08 0.14
N ILE A 39 -1.12 11.67 -0.50
CA ILE A 39 -1.54 12.26 -1.77
C ILE A 39 -2.11 13.66 -1.54
N GLY A 40 -1.32 14.67 -1.87
CA GLY A 40 -1.76 16.06 -1.98
C GLY A 40 -2.17 16.38 -3.41
N VAL A 41 -3.35 16.95 -3.61
CA VAL A 41 -3.84 17.33 -4.96
C VAL A 41 -2.97 18.40 -5.61
N ASP A 42 -2.34 19.25 -4.78
CA ASP A 42 -1.55 20.41 -5.22
C ASP A 42 -0.04 20.15 -5.27
N SER A 43 0.42 18.96 -4.85
CA SER A 43 1.84 18.59 -4.86
C SER A 43 2.13 17.60 -5.99
N PRO A 44 3.23 17.73 -6.73
CA PRO A 44 3.56 16.75 -7.76
C PRO A 44 3.95 15.40 -7.11
N PRO A 45 3.69 14.24 -7.75
CA PRO A 45 3.92 12.91 -7.17
C PRO A 45 5.35 12.69 -6.67
N GLU A 46 6.36 13.21 -7.36
CA GLU A 46 7.77 13.10 -6.98
C GLU A 46 8.14 13.85 -5.69
N ARG A 47 7.22 14.67 -5.15
CA ARG A 47 7.36 15.34 -3.85
C ARG A 47 6.60 14.65 -2.72
N GLN A 48 6.02 13.48 -2.99
CA GLN A 48 5.17 12.76 -2.05
C GLN A 48 5.74 11.37 -1.76
N LEU A 49 5.93 11.07 -0.48
CA LEU A 49 6.61 9.86 -0.04
C LEU A 49 5.92 8.58 -0.51
N LEU A 50 4.58 8.51 -0.42
CA LEU A 50 3.83 7.32 -0.83
C LEU A 50 3.96 7.03 -2.34
N CYS A 51 4.08 8.06 -3.17
CA CYS A 51 4.32 7.89 -4.61
C CYS A 51 5.71 7.32 -4.89
N LEU A 52 6.74 7.77 -4.16
CA LEU A 52 8.10 7.24 -4.28
C LEU A 52 8.18 5.78 -3.81
N ILE A 53 7.52 5.45 -2.70
CA ILE A 53 7.42 4.07 -2.20
C ILE A 53 6.74 3.17 -3.23
N ARG A 54 5.62 3.62 -3.81
CA ARG A 54 4.90 2.87 -4.86
C ARG A 54 5.80 2.60 -6.07
N GLU A 55 6.53 3.61 -6.52
CA GLU A 55 7.46 3.49 -7.64
C GLU A 55 8.64 2.55 -7.33
N ALA A 56 9.16 2.59 -6.10
CA ALA A 56 10.19 1.65 -5.66
C ALA A 56 9.69 0.21 -5.68
N PHE A 57 8.49 -0.07 -5.16
CA PHE A 57 7.87 -1.40 -5.27
C PHE A 57 7.69 -1.83 -6.73
N ARG A 58 7.24 -0.92 -7.60
CA ARG A 58 7.11 -1.19 -9.03
C ARG A 58 8.43 -1.60 -9.67
N ARG A 59 9.51 -0.90 -9.35
CA ARG A 59 10.86 -1.20 -9.86
C ARG A 59 11.45 -2.49 -9.28
N ALA A 60 11.06 -2.87 -8.08
CA ALA A 60 11.41 -4.17 -7.48
C ALA A 60 10.60 -5.34 -8.06
N GLY A 61 9.74 -5.10 -9.05
CA GLY A 61 8.91 -6.13 -9.69
C GLY A 61 7.53 -6.33 -9.05
N GLY A 62 7.14 -5.47 -8.10
CA GLY A 62 5.78 -5.42 -7.58
C GLY A 62 4.81 -4.76 -8.57
N GLU A 63 3.53 -5.16 -8.52
CA GLU A 63 2.47 -4.49 -9.29
C GLU A 63 1.61 -3.67 -8.31
N PRO A 64 1.59 -2.33 -8.38
CA PRO A 64 0.93 -1.50 -7.37
C PRO A 64 -0.60 -1.35 -7.53
N GLU A 65 -1.27 -2.11 -8.40
CA GLU A 65 -2.72 -2.01 -8.68
C GLU A 65 -3.39 -3.39 -8.60
N THR A 66 -3.23 -4.04 -7.45
CA THR A 66 -3.50 -5.47 -7.29
C THR A 66 -4.97 -5.81 -7.11
N PHE A 67 -5.80 -4.98 -6.48
CA PHE A 67 -7.16 -5.41 -6.12
C PHE A 67 -8.05 -5.74 -7.34
N ALA A 68 -8.08 -4.88 -8.36
CA ALA A 68 -8.87 -5.14 -9.57
C ALA A 68 -8.37 -6.38 -10.32
N ALA A 69 -7.05 -6.54 -10.42
CA ALA A 69 -6.43 -7.70 -11.04
C ALA A 69 -6.65 -8.99 -10.22
N GLN A 70 -6.73 -8.89 -8.90
CA GLN A 70 -7.04 -9.97 -7.96
C GLN A 70 -8.50 -10.42 -8.12
N LEU A 71 -9.46 -9.48 -8.16
CA LEU A 71 -10.86 -9.79 -8.45
C LEU A 71 -11.02 -10.49 -9.80
N ALA A 72 -10.36 -9.98 -10.84
CA ALA A 72 -10.35 -10.61 -12.16
C ALA A 72 -9.75 -12.02 -12.11
N ALA A 73 -8.72 -12.25 -11.29
CA ALA A 73 -8.09 -13.54 -11.14
C ALA A 73 -9.02 -14.57 -10.45
N PHE A 74 -9.70 -14.18 -9.36
CA PHE A 74 -10.71 -15.03 -8.71
C PHE A 74 -11.84 -15.40 -9.66
N ARG A 75 -12.37 -14.41 -10.41
CA ARG A 75 -13.44 -14.64 -11.39
C ARG A 75 -13.02 -15.59 -12.51
N ARG A 76 -11.80 -15.44 -13.05
CA ARG A 76 -11.26 -16.37 -14.07
C ARG A 76 -11.09 -17.78 -13.54
N ALA A 77 -10.86 -17.94 -12.24
CA ALA A 77 -10.82 -19.23 -11.56
C ALA A 77 -12.21 -19.81 -11.24
N GLY A 78 -13.30 -19.17 -11.69
CA GLY A 78 -14.67 -19.62 -11.41
C GLY A 78 -15.12 -19.37 -9.97
N ILE A 79 -14.40 -18.52 -9.23
CA ILE A 79 -14.75 -18.13 -7.86
C ILE A 79 -15.46 -16.78 -7.92
N ASN A 80 -16.65 -16.69 -7.32
CA ASN A 80 -17.28 -15.40 -7.03
C ASN A 80 -16.79 -14.94 -5.64
N PRO A 81 -15.88 -13.96 -5.56
CA PRO A 81 -15.28 -13.61 -4.28
C PRO A 81 -16.21 -12.72 -3.44
N ASP A 82 -16.18 -12.96 -2.14
CA ASP A 82 -16.55 -11.96 -1.14
C ASP A 82 -15.39 -10.98 -0.97
N VAL A 83 -15.73 -9.73 -0.65
CA VAL A 83 -14.77 -8.63 -0.52
C VAL A 83 -15.03 -7.86 0.76
N ARG A 84 -13.95 -7.51 1.45
CA ARG A 84 -13.94 -6.59 2.58
C ARG A 84 -12.84 -5.56 2.42
N ALA A 85 -13.10 -4.33 2.85
CA ALA A 85 -12.10 -3.27 2.95
C ALA A 85 -12.04 -2.78 4.40
N GLU A 86 -10.82 -2.63 4.92
CA GLU A 86 -10.56 -2.21 6.29
C GLU A 86 -9.59 -1.01 6.30
N ILE A 87 -9.91 -0.02 7.13
CA ILE A 87 -9.08 1.15 7.39
C ILE A 87 -9.03 1.33 8.90
N GLN A 88 -7.84 1.52 9.45
CA GLN A 88 -7.66 1.76 10.88
C GLN A 88 -7.37 3.24 11.13
N ALA A 89 -8.10 3.84 12.06
CA ALA A 89 -7.78 5.16 12.60
C ALA A 89 -6.53 5.05 13.48
N LEU A 90 -5.60 5.97 13.27
CA LEU A 90 -4.34 6.09 13.98
C LEU A 90 -4.42 7.36 14.84
N PRO A 91 -4.70 7.24 16.15
CA PRO A 91 -4.71 8.40 17.03
C PRO A 91 -3.32 9.06 17.11
N PRO A 92 -3.22 10.30 17.62
CA PRO A 92 -1.95 10.98 17.76
C PRO A 92 -0.93 10.16 18.54
N GLY A 93 0.32 10.13 18.04
CA GLY A 93 1.40 9.33 18.60
C GLY A 93 1.33 7.83 18.30
N HIS A 94 0.33 7.35 17.55
CA HIS A 94 0.24 5.93 17.20
C HIS A 94 1.45 5.51 16.33
N PRO A 95 2.17 4.43 16.67
CA PRO A 95 3.44 4.07 16.02
C PRO A 95 3.30 3.83 14.51
N TYR A 96 2.15 3.33 14.06
CA TYR A 96 1.91 3.06 12.64
C TYR A 96 1.83 4.33 11.80
N ALA A 97 1.58 5.52 12.38
CA ALA A 97 1.63 6.78 11.63
C ALA A 97 3.01 7.01 10.97
N SER A 98 4.07 6.44 11.54
CA SER A 98 5.44 6.51 11.02
C SER A 98 5.80 5.45 9.98
N LEU A 99 4.91 4.50 9.67
CA LEU A 99 5.24 3.39 8.78
C LEU A 99 5.69 3.83 7.37
N PRO A 100 5.13 4.91 6.75
CA PRO A 100 5.67 5.43 5.50
C PRO A 100 7.17 5.78 5.58
N LEU A 101 7.63 6.37 6.69
CA LEU A 101 9.05 6.66 6.91
C LEU A 101 9.88 5.38 7.05
N GLN A 102 9.31 4.32 7.65
CA GLN A 102 10.00 3.02 7.76
C GLN A 102 10.17 2.35 6.40
N PHE A 103 9.13 2.38 5.54
CA PHE A 103 9.25 1.91 4.17
C PHE A 103 10.29 2.70 3.38
N ALA A 104 10.31 4.02 3.53
CA ALA A 104 11.29 4.86 2.88
C ALA A 104 12.73 4.56 3.33
N SER A 105 12.91 4.24 4.61
CA SER A 105 14.21 3.76 5.12
C SER A 105 14.61 2.43 4.49
N ALA A 106 13.68 1.47 4.40
CA ALA A 106 13.96 0.14 3.85
C ALA A 106 14.22 0.16 2.33
N LEU A 107 13.49 1.01 1.60
CA LEU A 107 13.58 1.14 0.15
C LEU A 107 14.54 2.25 -0.30
N GLY A 108 15.22 2.91 0.64
CA GLY A 108 15.93 4.17 0.40
C GLY A 108 17.04 4.08 -0.65
N GLU A 109 17.78 2.97 -0.69
CA GLU A 109 18.78 2.76 -1.73
C GLU A 109 18.15 2.69 -3.12
N LEU A 110 17.05 1.95 -3.26
CA LEU A 110 16.31 1.83 -4.51
C LEU A 110 15.69 3.17 -4.93
N ILE A 111 15.10 3.90 -3.98
CA ILE A 111 14.51 5.23 -4.24
C ILE A 111 15.56 6.19 -4.82
N ARG A 112 16.75 6.23 -4.23
CA ARG A 112 17.87 7.09 -4.69
C ARG A 112 18.39 6.76 -6.10
N THR A 113 17.99 5.63 -6.70
CA THR A 113 18.32 5.33 -8.10
C THR A 113 17.49 6.11 -9.11
N PHE A 114 16.40 6.77 -8.69
CA PHE A 114 15.45 7.39 -9.60
C PHE A 114 14.90 8.76 -9.19
N ILE A 115 15.35 9.27 -8.05
CA ILE A 115 15.13 10.66 -7.64
C ILE A 115 16.44 11.23 -7.13
N ASP A 116 16.59 12.55 -7.23
CA ASP A 116 17.70 13.27 -6.61
C ASP A 116 17.76 12.95 -5.10
N PRO A 117 18.91 12.47 -4.58
CA PRO A 117 19.09 12.16 -3.17
C PRO A 117 18.79 13.34 -2.23
N GLU A 118 19.12 14.58 -2.62
CA GLU A 118 18.87 15.77 -1.81
C GLU A 118 17.36 16.06 -1.72
N VAL A 119 16.63 15.85 -2.83
CA VAL A 119 15.17 15.98 -2.87
C VAL A 119 14.52 14.91 -2.00
N PHE A 120 14.99 13.66 -2.09
CA PHE A 120 14.46 12.58 -1.26
C PHE A 120 14.64 12.88 0.23
N GLU A 121 15.82 13.35 0.63
CA GLU A 121 16.08 13.65 2.04
C GLU A 121 15.26 14.84 2.54
N ALA A 122 15.05 15.86 1.69
CA ALA A 122 14.16 16.96 2.00
C ALA A 122 12.69 16.52 2.20
N ILE A 123 12.23 15.48 1.47
CA ILE A 123 10.89 14.90 1.67
C ILE A 123 10.83 14.16 3.01
N ILE A 124 11.86 13.38 3.35
CA ILE A 124 11.93 12.65 4.63
C ILE A 124 11.88 13.60 5.83
N GLU A 125 12.66 14.68 5.80
CA GLU A 125 12.69 15.64 6.91
C GLU A 125 11.35 16.36 7.07
N ARG A 126 10.73 16.82 5.96
CA ARG A 126 9.38 17.40 6.01
C ARG A 126 8.34 16.41 6.53
N ALA A 127 8.42 15.15 6.14
CA ALA A 127 7.53 14.11 6.63
C ALA A 127 7.68 13.89 8.14
N ARG A 128 8.90 13.93 8.67
CA ARG A 128 9.15 13.87 10.12
C ARG A 128 8.55 15.07 10.84
N GLU A 129 8.77 16.28 10.32
CA GLU A 129 8.21 17.52 10.87
C GLU A 129 6.68 17.50 10.87
N GLU A 130 6.07 17.06 9.78
CA GLU A 130 4.62 16.93 9.67
C GLU A 130 4.08 15.94 10.71
N LEU A 131 4.67 14.74 10.83
CA LEU A 131 4.25 13.73 11.82
C LEU A 131 4.47 14.15 13.27
N ALA A 132 5.39 15.09 13.54
CA ALA A 132 5.65 15.60 14.88
C ALA A 132 4.55 16.55 15.40
N VAL A 133 3.56 16.92 14.56
CA VAL A 133 2.41 17.73 14.98
C VAL A 133 1.60 16.98 16.06
N PRO A 134 1.45 17.54 17.28
CA PRO A 134 0.94 16.80 18.45
C PRO A 134 -0.46 16.18 18.30
N ASP A 135 -1.36 16.83 17.55
CA ASP A 135 -2.75 16.39 17.40
C ASP A 135 -3.02 15.68 16.07
N ARG A 136 -1.97 15.23 15.37
CA ARG A 136 -2.14 14.60 14.06
C ARG A 136 -2.72 13.20 14.18
N TRP A 137 -3.90 13.03 13.60
CA TRP A 137 -4.48 11.74 13.30
C TRP A 137 -3.96 11.20 11.96
N GLY A 138 -3.92 9.88 11.86
CA GLY A 138 -3.73 9.16 10.61
C GLY A 138 -4.87 8.19 10.36
N PHE A 139 -4.94 7.70 9.13
CA PHE A 139 -5.70 6.55 8.72
C PHE A 139 -4.75 5.68 7.91
N THR A 140 -4.68 4.39 8.21
CA THR A 140 -3.82 3.47 7.46
C THR A 140 -4.19 3.44 5.97
N PHE A 141 -3.33 2.81 5.16
CA PHE A 141 -3.79 2.27 3.88
C PHE A 141 -5.07 1.44 4.06
N THR A 142 -5.83 1.33 2.99
CA THR A 142 -6.96 0.43 2.87
C THR A 142 -6.42 -0.99 2.64
N LEU A 143 -6.71 -1.89 3.57
CA LEU A 143 -6.49 -3.31 3.41
C LEU A 143 -7.73 -3.89 2.73
N THR A 144 -7.58 -4.41 1.53
CA THR A 144 -8.64 -5.14 0.83
C THR A 144 -8.41 -6.64 1.01
N GLN A 145 -9.44 -7.35 1.44
CA GLN A 145 -9.45 -8.80 1.59
C GLN A 145 -10.45 -9.36 0.59
N CYS A 146 -10.01 -10.34 -0.19
CA CYS A 146 -10.81 -11.05 -1.18
C CYS A 146 -10.77 -12.54 -0.83
N TRP A 147 -11.93 -13.18 -0.69
CA TRP A 147 -11.98 -14.61 -0.41
C TRP A 147 -13.11 -15.34 -1.13
N GLY A 148 -12.94 -16.64 -1.28
CA GLY A 148 -13.97 -17.50 -1.85
C GLY A 148 -13.58 -18.97 -1.80
N ARG A 149 -14.51 -19.84 -2.16
CA ARG A 149 -14.30 -21.29 -2.16
C ARG A 149 -13.99 -21.80 -3.56
N ARG A 150 -12.99 -22.69 -3.66
CA ARG A 150 -12.72 -23.46 -4.87
C ARG A 150 -13.88 -24.44 -5.10
N GLN A 151 -14.53 -24.39 -6.26
CA GLN A 151 -15.72 -25.22 -6.53
C GLN A 151 -15.38 -26.66 -6.93
N SER A 152 -14.26 -26.88 -7.64
CA SER A 152 -13.78 -28.19 -8.11
C SER A 152 -12.27 -28.20 -8.34
#